data_AF-A0A5E4IFE0-F1
#
_entry.id   AF-A0A5E4IFE0-F1
#
_cell.length_a   1.000
_cell.length_b   1.000
_cell.length_c   1.000
_cell.angle_alpha   90.00
_cell.angle_beta   90.00
_cell.angle_gamma   90.00
#
_symmetry.space_group_name_H-M   'P 1'
#
loop_
_entity.id
_entity.type
_entity.pdbx_description
1 polymer ?
#
loop_
_entity_poly.entity_id
_entity_poly.type
_entity_poly.pdbx_seq_one_letter_code
_entity_poly.pdbx_strand_id
1 'polypeptide(L)'
;MHPGRLPLKPYAGKEIPISVLEMMSREEMLWISRVALQIEFFPPCIRNIIQKTKGEKGSHRTAAILAAFLGQAGWGETEAKEMWSKVASVEERIFTEWFGKMHCPKCVTLNRESEGYPDLGIADLGCCQPDEKCPGFGGPVEYAALLKVEEDKSRGTLKHVKTLHLSRIFDLGSGKEGEIELSGAEKDQLESLLKEQTENETLVYTCIKVRGRLRPKFSLRVSEGPKRRFLSELM
;
A
#
# COMPACT_ATOMS: atom_id res chain seq x y z
N MET A 1 -6.31 -2.83 4.31
CA MET A 1 -7.08 -3.67 3.38
C MET A 1 -8.14 -4.39 4.19
N HIS A 2 -9.42 -4.22 3.85
CA HIS A 2 -10.47 -5.08 4.42
C HIS A 2 -10.30 -6.51 3.89
N PRO A 3 -10.37 -7.53 4.74
CA PRO A 3 -10.22 -8.92 4.32
C PRO A 3 -11.49 -9.32 3.55
N GLY A 4 -11.40 -9.48 2.23
CA GLY A 4 -12.46 -10.10 1.43
C GLY A 4 -12.74 -9.51 0.05
N ARG A 5 -12.13 -8.39 -0.35
CA ARG A 5 -12.42 -7.76 -1.66
C ARG A 5 -11.17 -7.71 -2.52
N LEU A 6 -11.24 -8.32 -3.71
CA LEU A 6 -10.12 -8.39 -4.64
C LEU A 6 -10.08 -7.13 -5.52
N PRO A 7 -8.89 -6.57 -5.80
CA PRO A 7 -8.75 -5.47 -6.72
C PRO A 7 -9.18 -5.92 -8.12
N LEU A 8 -10.13 -5.20 -8.72
CA LEU A 8 -10.61 -5.51 -10.07
C LEU A 8 -9.74 -4.77 -11.07
N LYS A 9 -8.83 -5.49 -11.72
CA LYS A 9 -7.92 -4.96 -12.75
C LYS A 9 -8.16 -5.68 -14.08
N PRO A 10 -8.91 -5.09 -15.03
CA PRO A 10 -8.97 -5.62 -16.38
C PRO A 10 -7.58 -5.67 -17.00
N TYR A 11 -7.37 -6.62 -17.91
CA TYR A 11 -6.28 -6.54 -18.87
C TYR A 11 -6.32 -5.19 -19.60
N ALA A 12 -5.15 -4.65 -19.96
CA ALA A 12 -5.07 -3.37 -20.65
C ALA A 12 -5.97 -3.34 -21.88
N GLY A 13 -6.82 -2.32 -22.00
CA GLY A 13 -7.76 -2.15 -23.11
C GLY A 13 -9.05 -2.99 -23.04
N LYS A 14 -9.20 -3.91 -22.07
CA LYS A 14 -10.47 -4.62 -21.87
C LYS A 14 -11.51 -3.67 -21.24
N GLU A 15 -12.60 -3.46 -21.95
CA GLU A 15 -13.78 -2.73 -21.48
C GLU A 15 -14.62 -3.63 -20.56
N ILE A 16 -14.99 -3.12 -19.39
CA ILE A 16 -15.92 -3.77 -18.46
C ILE A 16 -17.06 -2.79 -18.18
N PRO A 17 -18.32 -3.15 -18.51
CA PRO A 17 -19.46 -2.37 -18.09
C PRO A 17 -19.64 -2.50 -16.57
N ILE A 18 -19.76 -1.36 -15.89
CA ILE A 18 -19.80 -1.32 -14.43
C ILE A 18 -20.93 -0.43 -13.92
N SER A 19 -21.33 -0.67 -12.67
CA SER A 19 -22.01 0.34 -11.84
C SER A 19 -21.13 0.68 -10.63
N VAL A 20 -21.05 1.97 -10.28
CA VAL A 20 -20.39 2.40 -9.06
C VAL A 20 -21.34 2.20 -7.90
N LEU A 21 -20.93 1.41 -6.92
CA LEU A 21 -21.72 1.14 -5.71
C LEU A 21 -21.42 2.17 -4.62
N GLU A 22 -20.15 2.54 -4.49
CA GLU A 22 -19.68 3.43 -3.43
C GLU A 22 -18.36 4.09 -3.83
N MET A 23 -18.16 5.34 -3.41
CA MET A 23 -16.86 6.02 -3.51
C MET A 23 -16.45 6.49 -2.13
N MET A 24 -15.22 6.16 -1.74
CA MET A 24 -14.67 6.53 -0.43
C MET A 24 -13.28 7.12 -0.56
N SER A 25 -12.97 8.07 0.32
CA SER A 25 -11.62 8.58 0.52
C SER A 25 -11.13 8.13 1.89
N ARG A 26 -9.92 7.59 1.95
CA ARG A 26 -9.26 7.24 3.21
C ARG A 26 -7.90 7.89 3.27
N GLU A 27 -7.61 8.52 4.40
CA GLU A 27 -6.26 8.97 4.71
C GLU A 27 -5.40 7.80 5.19
N GLU A 28 -4.22 7.67 4.60
CA GLU A 28 -3.18 6.76 5.06
C GLU A 28 -2.22 7.54 5.96
N MET A 29 -2.21 7.15 7.24
CA MET A 29 -1.43 7.79 8.29
C MET A 29 -0.28 6.88 8.71
N LEU A 30 0.93 7.44 8.76
CA LEU A 30 2.13 6.81 9.26
C LEU A 30 2.36 7.18 10.72
N TRP A 31 2.35 6.18 11.59
CA TRP A 31 2.76 6.37 12.97
C TRP A 31 4.29 6.50 13.05
N ILE A 32 4.77 7.54 13.73
CA ILE A 32 6.19 7.81 13.97
C ILE A 32 6.40 8.02 15.47
N SER A 33 7.39 7.35 16.06
CA SER A 33 7.74 7.55 17.47
C SER A 33 8.16 9.00 17.74
N ARG A 34 7.71 9.60 18.86
CA ARG A 34 8.14 10.95 19.25
C ARG A 34 9.61 11.00 19.70
N VAL A 35 10.10 9.88 20.22
CA VAL A 35 11.46 9.72 20.71
C VAL A 35 12.11 8.62 19.90
N ALA A 36 13.33 8.88 19.42
CA ALA A 36 14.11 7.89 18.69
C ALA A 36 14.25 6.60 19.52
N LEU A 37 13.78 5.48 18.96
CA LEU A 37 13.89 4.18 19.61
C LEU A 37 15.36 3.74 19.66
N GLN A 38 15.78 3.23 20.81
CA GLN A 38 17.17 2.80 20.99
C GLN A 38 17.44 1.48 20.25
N ILE A 39 18.69 1.29 19.81
CA ILE A 39 19.12 0.14 18.99
C ILE A 39 18.88 -1.18 19.72
N GLU A 40 19.01 -1.19 21.04
CA GLU A 40 18.86 -2.38 21.88
C GLU A 40 17.43 -2.95 21.83
N PHE A 41 16.45 -2.11 21.48
CA PHE A 41 15.05 -2.51 21.31
C PHE A 41 14.70 -2.91 19.88
N PHE A 42 15.63 -2.82 18.93
CA PHE A 42 15.33 -3.21 17.55
C PHE A 42 15.00 -4.70 17.47
N PRO A 43 14.05 -5.11 16.63
CA PRO A 43 13.76 -6.53 16.43
C PRO A 43 14.92 -7.24 15.73
N PRO A 44 15.02 -8.58 15.87
CA PRO A 44 16.07 -9.38 15.22
C PRO A 44 16.20 -9.11 13.72
N CYS A 45 15.08 -8.96 13.00
CA CYS A 45 15.10 -8.68 11.55
C CYS A 45 15.82 -7.39 11.18
N ILE A 46 15.66 -6.32 11.98
CA ILE A 46 16.34 -5.04 11.74
C ILE A 46 17.81 -5.12 12.17
N ARG A 47 18.11 -5.75 13.32
CA ARG A 47 19.51 -5.96 13.75
C ARG A 47 20.31 -6.73 12.70
N ASN A 48 19.73 -7.80 12.16
CA ASN A 48 20.35 -8.62 11.13
C ASN A 48 20.54 -7.85 9.81
N ILE A 49 19.64 -6.92 9.47
CA ILE A 49 19.84 -6.00 8.33
C ILE A 49 21.01 -5.05 8.59
N ILE A 50 21.14 -4.52 9.81
CA ILE A 50 22.23 -3.59 10.17
C ILE A 50 23.59 -4.30 10.17
N GLN A 51 23.63 -5.59 10.47
CA GLN A 51 24.86 -6.39 10.49
C GLN A 51 25.25 -6.97 9.13
N LYS A 52 24.40 -6.83 8.11
CA LYS A 52 24.62 -7.41 6.79
C LYS A 52 25.77 -6.73 6.05
N THR A 53 26.54 -7.50 5.29
CA THR A 53 27.61 -6.95 4.44
C THR A 53 27.02 -6.16 3.27
N LYS A 54 27.62 -5.01 2.95
CA LYS A 54 27.25 -4.22 1.78
C LYS A 54 27.35 -5.05 0.49
N GLY A 55 26.39 -4.89 -0.42
CA GLY A 55 26.42 -5.52 -1.75
C GLY A 55 25.84 -6.93 -1.81
N GLU A 56 25.37 -7.48 -0.70
CA GLU A 56 24.73 -8.79 -0.69
C GLU A 56 23.35 -8.80 -1.39
N LYS A 57 22.87 -10.01 -1.71
CA LYS A 57 21.54 -10.23 -2.32
C LYS A 57 20.46 -9.50 -1.52
N GLY A 58 19.59 -8.79 -2.24
CA GLY A 58 18.45 -8.09 -1.65
C GLY A 58 18.75 -6.69 -1.10
N SER A 59 19.88 -6.07 -1.46
CA SER A 59 20.29 -4.73 -0.99
C SER A 59 19.19 -3.66 -1.11
N HIS A 60 18.45 -3.57 -2.23
CA HIS A 60 17.33 -2.62 -2.36
C HIS A 60 16.20 -2.89 -1.37
N ARG A 61 15.87 -4.15 -1.14
CA ARG A 61 14.80 -4.57 -0.22
C ARG A 61 15.17 -4.23 1.22
N THR A 62 16.36 -4.61 1.66
CA THR A 62 16.84 -4.35 3.03
C THR A 62 17.07 -2.86 3.28
N ALA A 63 17.56 -2.12 2.28
CA ALA A 63 17.71 -0.66 2.36
C ALA A 63 16.36 0.07 2.50
N ALA A 64 15.34 -0.33 1.73
CA ALA A 64 13.99 0.22 1.85
C ALA A 64 13.37 -0.06 3.23
N ILE A 65 13.50 -1.31 3.71
CA ILE A 65 13.01 -1.72 5.03
C ILE A 65 13.66 -0.89 6.14
N LEU A 66 14.99 -0.75 6.11
CA LEU A 66 15.73 -0.01 7.12
C LEU A 66 15.37 1.47 7.12
N ALA A 67 15.28 2.11 5.94
CA ALA A 67 14.87 3.51 5.82
C ALA A 67 13.46 3.74 6.40
N ALA A 68 12.50 2.89 6.03
CA ALA A 68 11.13 2.97 6.54
C ALA A 68 11.07 2.75 8.07
N PHE A 69 11.81 1.76 8.57
CA PHE A 69 11.89 1.48 10.00
C PHE A 69 12.47 2.66 10.79
N LEU A 70 13.63 3.17 10.40
CA LEU A 70 14.29 4.29 11.11
C LEU A 70 13.41 5.53 11.14
N GLY A 71 12.75 5.84 10.01
CA GLY A 71 11.82 6.96 9.94
C GLY A 71 10.62 6.79 10.88
N GLN A 72 10.04 5.60 10.98
CA GLN A 72 8.95 5.33 11.94
C GLN A 72 9.43 5.17 13.39
N ALA A 73 10.68 4.79 13.59
CA ALA A 73 11.32 4.69 14.90
C ALA A 73 11.67 6.07 15.49
N GLY A 74 11.38 7.17 14.78
CA GLY A 74 11.59 8.54 15.26
C GLY A 74 13.03 9.03 15.19
N TRP A 75 13.89 8.35 14.41
CA TRP A 75 15.28 8.79 14.23
C TRP A 75 15.35 10.08 13.42
N GLY A 76 16.34 10.93 13.73
CA GLY A 76 16.65 12.10 12.92
C GLY A 76 17.17 11.70 11.55
N GLU A 77 16.84 12.46 10.50
CA GLU A 77 17.19 12.11 9.11
C GLU A 77 18.71 11.94 8.93
N THR A 78 19.52 12.82 9.49
CA THR A 78 20.98 12.76 9.39
C THR A 78 21.56 11.49 10.02
N GLU A 79 21.17 11.18 11.27
CA GLU A 79 21.64 9.99 12.00
C GLU A 79 21.16 8.70 11.33
N ALA A 80 19.89 8.67 10.91
CA ALA A 80 19.31 7.54 10.19
C ALA A 80 20.01 7.31 8.85
N LYS A 81 20.31 8.39 8.11
CA LYS A 81 21.02 8.31 6.84
C LYS A 81 22.45 7.81 7.02
N GLU A 82 23.14 8.23 8.09
CA GLU A 82 24.46 7.72 8.40
C GLU A 82 24.43 6.20 8.68
N MET A 83 23.49 5.74 9.52
CA MET A 83 23.30 4.30 9.80
C MET A 83 22.95 3.53 8.52
N TRP A 84 22.01 4.05 7.74
CA TRP A 84 21.58 3.43 6.49
C TRP A 84 22.73 3.33 5.48
N SER A 85 23.55 4.37 5.34
CA SER A 85 24.67 4.40 4.40
C SER A 85 25.81 3.45 4.75
N LYS A 86 25.88 2.98 6.02
CA LYS A 86 26.85 1.95 6.45
C LYS A 86 26.49 0.55 5.94
N VAL A 87 25.24 0.32 5.53
CA VAL A 87 24.78 -1.03 5.11
C VAL A 87 24.16 -1.05 3.72
N ALA A 88 23.66 0.08 3.25
CA ALA A 88 23.11 0.22 1.91
C ALA A 88 24.23 0.34 0.86
N SER A 89 24.06 -0.38 -0.24
CA SER A 89 24.88 -0.29 -1.46
C SER A 89 24.01 0.06 -2.67
N VAL A 90 22.99 0.90 -2.45
CA VAL A 90 21.97 1.28 -3.43
C VAL A 90 21.86 2.80 -3.49
N GLU A 91 21.10 3.29 -4.48
CA GLU A 91 20.90 4.71 -4.70
C GLU A 91 20.24 5.38 -3.48
N GLU A 92 20.73 6.57 -3.12
CA GLU A 92 20.18 7.38 -2.01
C GLU A 92 18.67 7.64 -2.17
N ARG A 93 18.18 7.64 -3.41
CA ARG A 93 16.75 7.75 -3.71
C ARG A 93 15.89 6.75 -2.93
N ILE A 94 16.40 5.55 -2.66
CA ILE A 94 15.68 4.57 -1.82
C ILE A 94 15.49 5.11 -0.40
N PHE A 95 16.51 5.74 0.19
CA PHE A 95 16.35 6.38 1.49
C PHE A 95 15.31 7.50 1.43
N THR A 96 15.41 8.41 0.47
CA THR A 96 14.53 9.59 0.39
C THR A 96 13.07 9.25 0.05
N GLU A 97 12.81 8.15 -0.65
CA GLU A 97 11.46 7.67 -0.95
C GLU A 97 10.80 6.95 0.23
N TRP A 98 11.58 6.26 1.07
CA TRP A 98 11.04 5.41 2.13
C TRP A 98 11.06 6.05 3.52
N PHE A 99 12.11 6.80 3.85
CA PHE A 99 12.32 7.37 5.18
C PHE A 99 11.19 8.33 5.58
N GLY A 100 10.43 7.93 6.61
CA GLY A 100 9.31 8.73 7.16
C GLY A 100 8.19 9.02 6.15
N LYS A 101 8.11 8.25 5.06
CA LYS A 101 7.11 8.41 3.98
C LYS A 101 6.39 7.11 3.64
N MET A 102 6.96 5.97 4.01
CA MET A 102 6.37 4.65 3.75
C MET A 102 6.26 3.85 5.04
N HIS A 103 5.25 2.98 5.11
CA HIS A 103 5.15 2.02 6.20
C HIS A 103 6.32 1.02 6.13
N CYS A 104 7.00 0.83 7.26
CA CYS A 104 7.84 -0.31 7.49
C CYS A 104 6.99 -1.58 7.32
N PRO A 105 7.41 -2.53 6.47
CA PRO A 105 6.60 -3.72 6.19
C PRO A 105 6.36 -4.56 7.45
N LYS A 106 5.16 -5.11 7.53
CA LYS A 106 4.75 -6.02 8.62
C LYS A 106 5.43 -7.38 8.48
N CYS A 107 5.43 -8.17 9.55
CA CYS A 107 5.97 -9.54 9.56
C CYS A 107 5.39 -10.41 8.43
N VAL A 108 4.08 -10.25 8.14
CA VAL A 108 3.40 -10.96 7.03
C VAL A 108 3.98 -10.64 5.65
N THR A 109 4.58 -9.47 5.46
CA THR A 109 5.26 -9.07 4.22
C THR A 109 6.70 -9.55 4.26
N LEU A 110 7.41 -9.33 5.37
CA LEU A 110 8.81 -9.74 5.53
C LEU A 110 9.02 -11.25 5.35
N ASN A 111 8.07 -12.07 5.81
CA ASN A 111 8.12 -13.52 5.74
C ASN A 111 7.71 -14.09 4.37
N ARG A 112 7.59 -13.26 3.32
CA ARG A 112 7.38 -13.71 1.95
C ARG A 112 8.71 -13.84 1.23
N GLU A 113 8.78 -14.82 0.34
CA GLU A 113 9.80 -14.83 -0.70
C GLU A 113 9.47 -13.76 -1.74
N SER A 114 10.50 -13.19 -2.34
CA SER A 114 10.38 -12.14 -3.35
C SER A 114 11.45 -12.34 -4.42
N GLU A 115 11.06 -12.11 -5.68
CA GLU A 115 11.99 -12.14 -6.82
C GLU A 115 12.90 -10.89 -6.86
N GLY A 116 12.58 -9.86 -6.07
CA GLY A 116 13.35 -8.63 -5.99
C GLY A 116 12.50 -7.39 -5.68
N TYR A 117 13.17 -6.24 -5.62
CA TYR A 117 12.51 -4.94 -5.45
C TYR A 117 11.59 -4.66 -6.66
N PRO A 118 10.36 -4.14 -6.46
CA PRO A 118 9.85 -3.42 -5.29
C PRO A 118 9.19 -4.27 -4.19
N ASP A 119 9.14 -5.60 -4.32
CA ASP A 119 8.60 -6.44 -3.25
C ASP A 119 9.61 -6.58 -2.10
N LEU A 120 9.16 -6.27 -0.89
CA LEU A 120 9.97 -6.23 0.34
C LEU A 120 9.99 -7.54 1.12
N GLY A 121 9.48 -8.64 0.56
CA GLY A 121 9.73 -9.97 1.13
C GLY A 121 11.23 -10.23 1.30
N ILE A 122 11.64 -10.78 2.45
CA ILE A 122 13.05 -11.08 2.76
C ILE A 122 13.23 -12.49 3.34
N ALA A 123 12.25 -13.37 3.18
CA ALA A 123 12.33 -14.74 3.69
C ALA A 123 13.56 -15.48 3.13
N ASP A 124 13.85 -15.26 1.84
CA ASP A 124 15.00 -15.83 1.13
C ASP A 124 16.37 -15.27 1.56
N LEU A 125 16.38 -14.22 2.40
CA LEU A 125 17.60 -13.53 2.84
C LEU A 125 18.06 -13.95 4.23
N GLY A 126 17.27 -14.75 4.96
CA GLY A 126 17.61 -15.21 6.31
C GLY A 126 17.69 -14.11 7.38
N CYS A 127 17.25 -12.88 7.08
CA CYS A 127 17.31 -11.76 8.02
C CYS A 127 16.29 -11.90 9.15
N CYS A 128 15.10 -12.46 8.88
CA CYS A 128 14.05 -12.63 9.88
C CYS A 128 14.31 -13.89 10.72
N GLN A 129 14.89 -13.72 11.91
CA GLN A 129 15.14 -14.78 12.88
C GLN A 129 14.40 -14.45 14.18
N PRO A 130 13.13 -14.88 14.34
CA PRO A 130 12.29 -14.46 15.46
C PRO A 130 12.86 -14.86 16.82
N ASP A 131 12.71 -13.98 17.81
CA ASP A 131 12.97 -14.27 19.22
C ASP A 131 11.67 -14.48 20.01
N GLU A 132 11.78 -14.70 21.31
CA GLU A 132 10.63 -14.94 22.21
C GLU A 132 9.60 -13.79 22.25
N LYS A 133 10.00 -12.56 21.91
CA LYS A 133 9.12 -11.39 21.93
C LYS A 133 8.36 -11.24 20.62
N CYS A 134 8.89 -11.74 19.50
CA CYS A 134 8.30 -11.58 18.17
C CYS A 134 6.81 -11.99 18.05
N PRO A 135 6.32 -13.09 18.66
CA PRO A 135 4.92 -13.48 18.57
C PRO A 135 3.92 -12.44 19.10
N GLY A 136 4.37 -11.51 19.94
CA GLY A 136 3.53 -10.45 20.50
C GLY A 136 3.32 -9.23 19.59
N PHE A 137 3.91 -9.21 18.38
CA PHE A 137 3.91 -8.03 17.51
C PHE A 137 3.68 -8.38 16.04
N GLY A 138 2.97 -7.50 15.32
CA GLY A 138 2.69 -7.67 13.88
C GLY A 138 3.77 -7.11 12.96
N GLY A 139 4.76 -6.38 13.48
CA GLY A 139 5.83 -5.83 12.66
C GLY A 139 7.00 -5.22 13.45
N PRO A 140 8.07 -4.81 12.73
CA PRO A 140 9.29 -4.33 13.36
C PRO A 140 9.11 -3.10 14.26
N VAL A 141 8.31 -2.13 13.79
CA VAL A 141 8.04 -0.89 14.54
C VAL A 141 7.24 -1.18 15.82
N GLU A 142 6.23 -2.05 15.73
CA GLU A 142 5.44 -2.45 16.89
C GLU A 142 6.29 -3.16 17.94
N TYR A 143 7.20 -4.04 17.50
CA TYR A 143 8.18 -4.68 18.38
C TYR A 143 9.04 -3.63 19.08
N ALA A 144 9.70 -2.75 18.32
CA ALA A 144 10.68 -1.83 18.87
C ALA A 144 10.05 -0.78 19.79
N ALA A 145 8.83 -0.35 19.47
CA ALA A 145 8.07 0.59 20.28
C ALA A 145 7.17 -0.11 21.30
N LEU A 146 7.19 -1.44 21.44
CA LEU A 146 6.30 -2.17 22.35
C LEU A 146 4.81 -1.78 22.19
N LEU A 147 4.35 -1.60 20.95
CA LEU A 147 2.95 -1.25 20.65
C LEU A 147 2.09 -2.52 20.70
N LYS A 148 1.40 -2.74 21.82
CA LYS A 148 0.52 -3.90 22.02
C LYS A 148 -0.96 -3.53 22.02
N VAL A 149 -1.26 -2.32 22.50
CA VAL A 149 -2.63 -1.80 22.60
C VAL A 149 -2.71 -0.42 21.93
N GLU A 150 -3.92 0.07 21.70
CA GLU A 150 -4.13 1.35 20.99
C GLU A 150 -3.58 2.54 21.79
N GLU A 151 -3.61 2.49 23.12
CA GLU A 151 -3.11 3.52 24.02
C GLU A 151 -1.60 3.76 23.84
N ASP A 152 -0.83 2.74 23.47
CA ASP A 152 0.60 2.85 23.23
C ASP A 152 0.93 3.80 22.08
N LYS A 153 0.00 4.00 21.13
CA LYS A 153 0.18 4.89 19.99
C LYS A 153 0.30 6.36 20.39
N SER A 154 -0.15 6.72 21.60
CA SER A 154 0.02 8.08 22.16
C SER A 154 1.48 8.53 22.26
N ARG A 155 2.43 7.58 22.31
CA ARG A 155 3.89 7.81 22.32
C ARG A 155 4.46 8.25 20.98
N GLY A 156 3.66 8.26 19.93
CA GLY A 156 4.04 8.72 18.61
C GLY A 156 3.21 9.91 18.11
N THR A 157 3.39 10.21 16.85
CA THR A 157 2.58 11.13 16.06
C THR A 157 2.10 10.43 14.80
N LEU A 158 0.98 10.90 14.26
CA LEU A 158 0.46 10.43 12.98
C LEU A 158 0.84 11.46 11.91
N LYS A 159 1.59 11.02 10.91
CA LYS A 159 1.95 11.80 9.74
C LYS A 159 1.11 11.35 8.55
N HIS A 160 0.43 12.27 7.88
CA HIS A 160 -0.25 11.97 6.62
C HIS A 160 0.76 11.54 5.55
N VAL A 161 0.47 10.43 4.87
CA VAL A 161 1.30 9.90 3.77
C VAL A 161 0.64 10.17 2.44
N LYS A 162 -0.59 9.69 2.29
CA LYS A 162 -1.38 9.85 1.06
C LYS A 162 -2.86 9.71 1.37
N THR A 163 -3.67 10.27 0.48
CA THR A 163 -5.11 10.01 0.45
C THR A 163 -5.38 8.98 -0.63
N LEU A 164 -6.00 7.88 -0.24
CA LEU A 164 -6.47 6.82 -1.13
C LEU A 164 -7.91 7.11 -1.51
N HIS A 165 -8.22 7.13 -2.80
CA HIS A 165 -9.59 7.14 -3.28
C HIS A 165 -9.93 5.74 -3.79
N LEU A 166 -10.97 5.14 -3.24
CA LEU A 166 -11.42 3.79 -3.61
C LEU A 166 -12.83 3.90 -4.18
N SER A 167 -13.04 3.26 -5.32
CA SER A 167 -14.37 3.07 -5.89
C SER A 167 -14.72 1.60 -5.82
N ARG A 168 -15.82 1.30 -5.12
CA ARG A 168 -16.45 -0.02 -5.14
C ARG A 168 -17.33 -0.09 -6.37
N ILE A 169 -17.10 -1.10 -7.19
CA ILE A 169 -17.79 -1.29 -8.46
C ILE A 169 -18.43 -2.67 -8.52
N PHE A 170 -19.49 -2.77 -9.32
CA PHE A 170 -20.10 -4.04 -9.71
C PHE A 170 -19.89 -4.23 -11.21
N ASP A 171 -19.24 -5.33 -11.59
CA ASP A 171 -19.08 -5.73 -12.99
C ASP A 171 -20.41 -6.30 -13.49
N LEU A 172 -21.06 -5.57 -14.40
CA LEU A 172 -22.37 -5.92 -14.95
C LEU A 172 -22.30 -7.17 -15.84
N GLY A 173 -21.12 -7.49 -16.40
CA GLY A 173 -20.92 -8.66 -17.23
C GLY A 173 -20.68 -9.94 -16.44
N SER A 174 -19.88 -9.86 -15.36
CA SER A 174 -19.56 -11.04 -14.53
C SER A 174 -20.41 -11.19 -13.27
N GLY A 175 -21.16 -10.16 -12.88
CA GLY A 175 -21.97 -10.13 -11.66
C GLY A 175 -21.14 -10.07 -10.37
N LYS A 176 -19.87 -9.64 -10.45
CA LYS A 176 -18.93 -9.62 -9.33
C LYS A 176 -18.66 -8.20 -8.86
N GLU A 177 -18.49 -8.06 -7.56
CA GLU A 177 -18.00 -6.82 -6.96
C GLU A 177 -16.47 -6.75 -6.97
N GLY A 178 -15.96 -5.53 -7.05
CA GLY A 178 -14.54 -5.24 -6.99
C GLY A 178 -14.27 -3.85 -6.45
N GLU A 179 -12.98 -3.58 -6.22
CA GLU A 179 -12.50 -2.27 -5.78
C GLU A 179 -11.41 -1.76 -6.73
N ILE A 180 -11.45 -0.46 -7.02
CA ILE A 180 -10.46 0.25 -7.83
C ILE A 180 -9.85 1.39 -7.00
N GLU A 181 -8.52 1.42 -6.90
CA GLU A 181 -7.79 2.57 -6.37
C GLU A 181 -7.62 3.65 -7.44
N LEU A 182 -8.00 4.87 -7.10
CA LEU A 182 -8.01 6.07 -7.94
C LEU A 182 -7.06 7.13 -7.35
N SER A 183 -6.39 7.86 -8.22
CA SER A 183 -5.85 9.17 -7.89
C SER A 183 -6.97 10.21 -7.75
N GLY A 184 -6.66 11.38 -7.18
CA GLY A 184 -7.64 12.48 -7.06
C GLY A 184 -8.24 12.87 -8.42
N ALA A 185 -7.40 13.03 -9.44
CA ALA A 185 -7.88 13.35 -10.79
C ALA A 185 -8.75 12.24 -11.41
N GLU A 186 -8.41 10.97 -11.20
CA GLU A 186 -9.22 9.83 -11.69
C GLU A 186 -10.56 9.75 -10.94
N LYS A 187 -10.57 10.10 -9.65
CA LYS A 187 -11.79 10.21 -8.85
C LYS A 187 -12.69 11.34 -9.36
N ASP A 188 -12.16 12.54 -9.54
CA ASP A 188 -12.92 13.71 -10.00
C ASP A 188 -13.51 13.46 -11.40
N GLN A 189 -12.75 12.81 -12.29
CA GLN A 189 -13.23 12.40 -13.60
C GLN A 189 -14.42 11.41 -13.49
N LEU A 190 -14.31 10.40 -12.63
CA LEU A 190 -15.39 9.44 -12.41
C LEU A 190 -16.64 10.12 -11.85
N GLU A 191 -16.49 11.03 -10.88
CA GLU A 191 -17.62 11.80 -10.34
C GLU A 191 -18.30 12.68 -11.39
N SER A 192 -17.54 13.29 -12.31
CA SER A 192 -18.12 14.06 -13.43
C SER A 192 -18.95 13.15 -14.33
N LEU A 193 -18.41 11.99 -14.72
CA LEU A 193 -19.11 11.04 -15.58
C LEU A 193 -20.39 10.50 -14.93
N LEU A 194 -20.38 10.24 -13.63
CA LEU A 194 -21.57 9.80 -12.90
C LEU A 194 -22.67 10.87 -12.86
N LYS A 195 -22.30 12.16 -12.84
CA LYS A 195 -23.26 13.28 -12.91
C LYS A 195 -23.81 13.49 -14.32
N GLU A 196 -23.01 13.21 -15.34
CA GLU A 196 -23.37 13.33 -16.75
C GLU A 196 -24.16 12.10 -17.27
N GLN A 197 -24.05 10.97 -16.58
CA GLN A 197 -24.66 9.71 -16.99
C GLN A 197 -26.18 9.83 -17.10
N THR A 198 -26.69 9.53 -18.29
CA THR A 198 -28.12 9.40 -18.54
C THR A 198 -28.60 7.96 -18.37
N GLU A 199 -29.93 7.76 -18.30
CA GLU A 199 -30.53 6.43 -18.16
C GLU A 199 -30.23 5.46 -19.31
N ASN A 200 -29.78 5.97 -20.46
CA ASN A 200 -29.47 5.16 -21.64
C ASN A 200 -27.98 4.86 -21.75
N GLU A 201 -27.16 5.33 -20.82
CA GLU A 201 -25.71 5.16 -20.85
C GLU A 201 -25.25 4.18 -19.77
N THR A 202 -24.31 3.32 -20.15
CA THR A 202 -23.60 2.44 -19.23
C THR A 202 -22.19 2.99 -19.02
N LEU A 203 -21.78 3.06 -17.75
CA LEU A 203 -20.41 3.40 -17.41
C LEU A 203 -19.49 2.23 -17.74
N VAL A 204 -18.40 2.52 -18.44
CA VAL A 204 -17.40 1.53 -18.84
C VAL A 204 -16.07 1.83 -18.16
N TYR A 205 -15.51 0.81 -17.53
CA TYR A 205 -14.20 0.82 -16.91
C TYR A 205 -13.17 0.11 -17.80
N THR A 206 -12.01 0.75 -17.97
CA THR A 206 -10.84 0.20 -18.67
C THR A 206 -9.55 0.49 -17.90
N CYS A 207 -8.51 -0.28 -18.20
CA CYS A 207 -7.14 0.04 -17.82
C CYS A 207 -6.36 0.49 -19.07
N ILE A 208 -5.72 1.65 -19.01
CA ILE A 208 -4.82 2.15 -20.06
C ILE A 208 -3.38 2.22 -19.56
N LYS A 209 -2.41 1.99 -20.45
CA LYS A 209 -0.98 2.07 -20.10
C LYS A 209 -0.49 3.50 -20.28
N VAL A 210 -0.16 4.17 -19.18
CA VAL A 210 0.40 5.54 -19.16
C VAL A 210 1.78 5.49 -18.54
N ARG A 211 2.82 5.83 -19.33
CA ARG A 211 4.23 5.80 -18.89
C ARG A 211 4.62 4.46 -18.22
N GLY A 212 4.20 3.35 -18.82
CA GLY A 212 4.50 2.01 -18.31
C GLY A 212 3.60 1.49 -17.18
N ARG A 213 2.72 2.33 -16.59
CA ARG A 213 1.80 1.94 -15.51
C ARG A 213 0.38 1.80 -16.03
N LEU A 214 -0.35 0.79 -15.55
CA LEU A 214 -1.78 0.67 -15.81
C LEU A 214 -2.56 1.68 -14.95
N ARG A 215 -3.40 2.47 -15.60
CA ARG A 215 -4.22 3.52 -15.00
C ARG A 215 -5.70 3.27 -15.30
N PRO A 216 -6.60 3.40 -14.31
CA PRO A 216 -8.03 3.41 -14.54
C PRO A 216 -8.44 4.50 -15.54
N LYS A 217 -9.38 4.17 -16.42
CA LYS A 217 -10.07 5.12 -17.28
C LYS A 217 -11.55 4.76 -17.37
N PHE A 218 -12.38 5.77 -17.27
CA PHE A 218 -13.83 5.65 -17.32
C PHE A 218 -14.40 6.42 -18.51
N SER A 219 -15.51 5.94 -19.04
CA SER A 219 -16.25 6.58 -20.14
C SER A 219 -17.70 6.10 -20.14
N LEU A 220 -18.61 6.94 -20.64
CA LEU A 220 -19.98 6.55 -20.90
C LEU A 220 -20.12 5.93 -22.29
N ARG A 221 -20.93 4.89 -22.41
CA ARG A 221 -21.34 4.29 -23.69
C ARG A 221 -22.85 4.23 -23.74
N VAL A 222 -23.44 4.59 -24.89
CA VAL A 222 -24.87 4.38 -25.13
C VAL A 222 -25.14 2.87 -25.11
N SER A 223 -26.15 2.47 -24.35
CA SER A 223 -26.54 1.06 -24.19
C SER A 223 -27.36 0.63 -25.40
N GLU A 224 -26.83 -0.25 -26.24
CA GLU A 224 -27.58 -0.86 -27.34
C GLU A 224 -28.32 -2.12 -26.84
N GLY A 225 -29.61 -2.01 -26.49
CA GLY A 225 -30.48 -3.17 -26.21
C GLY A 225 -31.52 -2.99 -25.08
N PRO A 226 -32.57 -3.83 -25.02
CA PRO A 226 -33.64 -3.70 -24.03
C PRO A 226 -33.14 -4.04 -22.61
N LYS A 227 -33.40 -3.14 -21.67
CA LYS A 227 -33.01 -3.24 -20.26
C LYS A 227 -33.55 -4.53 -19.62
N ARG A 228 -32.68 -5.37 -19.05
CA ARG A 228 -33.09 -6.33 -18.02
C ARG A 228 -33.47 -5.53 -16.77
N ARG A 229 -34.77 -5.30 -16.56
CA ARG A 229 -35.29 -4.74 -15.31
C ARG A 229 -34.92 -5.68 -14.17
N PHE A 230 -34.18 -5.19 -13.19
CA PHE A 230 -34.03 -5.90 -11.92
C PHE A 230 -35.38 -5.92 -11.22
N LEU A 231 -35.78 -7.08 -10.69
CA LEU A 231 -37.07 -7.29 -9.99
C LEU A 231 -37.23 -6.48 -8.69
N SER A 232 -36.25 -5.64 -8.33
CA SER A 232 -36.30 -4.76 -7.16
C SER A 232 -37.16 -3.50 -7.35
N GLU A 233 -37.67 -3.23 -8.56
CA GLU A 233 -38.54 -2.07 -8.85
C GLU A 233 -40.04 -2.43 -8.95
N LEU A 234 -40.46 -3.58 -8.43
CA LEU A 234 -41.84 -4.08 -8.49
C LEU A 234 -42.53 -4.25 -7.13
N MET A 235 -42.08 -3.54 -6.09
CA MET A 235 -42.79 -3.44 -4.80
C MET A 235 -43.02 -2.00 -4.39
#